data_AF-A0AA95FG31-F1
#
_entry.id   AF-A0AA95FG31-F1
#
_cell.length_a   1.000
_cell.length_b   1.000
_cell.length_c   1.000
_cell.angle_alpha   90.00
_cell.angle_beta   90.00
_cell.angle_gamma   90.00
#
_symmetry.space_group_name_H-M   'P 1'
#
loop_
_entity.id
_entity.type
_entity.pdbx_description
1 polymer ?
#
loop_
_entity_poly.entity_id
_entity_poly.type
_entity_poly.pdbx_seq_one_letter_code
_entity_poly.pdbx_strand_id
1 'polypeptide(L)'
;MGKIRCVLICLLFLTSCKKEKAIELEDYNFNSKTSTYFSAKDKYKTYDNYYQIKSEVIGVDTISDGEFIGSEKPIRIDYRQEIFSNEDVLARFDGFDFNAINFATTIDGRMMVFNAVAGKISLEDTKKFVAVLDEKYGKSKVSTETFIMPYKIYTWHLKDRIIKYCVVTADENNALKIEDQADKGFNIENRKPHLRAFLYIIKNEYADQVIGKMSSGDLLYCK
;
A
#
# COMPACT_ATOMS: atom_id res chain seq x y z
N MET A 1 -25.77 -7.70 63.16
CA MET A 1 -25.27 -8.62 62.11
C MET A 1 -25.64 -8.07 60.73
N GLY A 2 -24.64 -7.74 59.90
CA GLY A 2 -24.74 -7.55 58.45
C GLY A 2 -25.14 -6.14 57.97
N LYS A 3 -24.55 -5.52 56.94
CA LYS A 3 -23.40 -5.84 56.07
C LYS A 3 -22.84 -4.50 55.56
N ILE A 4 -21.53 -4.28 55.68
CA ILE A 4 -20.81 -3.20 54.98
C ILE A 4 -20.77 -3.58 53.50
N ARG A 5 -21.33 -2.76 52.61
CA ARG A 5 -21.10 -2.87 51.17
C ARG A 5 -19.99 -1.91 50.78
N CYS A 6 -18.78 -2.45 50.69
CA CYS A 6 -17.69 -1.86 49.91
C CYS A 6 -18.16 -1.76 48.46
N VAL A 7 -18.34 -0.54 47.96
CA VAL A 7 -18.41 -0.29 46.51
C VAL A 7 -16.97 -0.14 46.05
N LEU A 8 -16.42 -1.26 45.57
CA LEU A 8 -15.08 -1.33 45.02
C LEU A 8 -15.05 -0.60 43.68
N ILE A 9 -14.09 0.30 43.57
CA ILE A 9 -13.69 1.09 42.41
C ILE A 9 -13.43 0.16 41.21
N CYS A 10 -14.23 0.29 40.15
CA CYS A 10 -13.86 -0.13 38.80
C CYS A 10 -13.71 1.09 37.91
N LEU A 11 -12.76 1.97 38.25
CA LEU A 11 -12.04 2.77 37.25
C LEU A 11 -11.13 1.80 36.48
N LEU A 12 -11.75 0.96 35.65
CA LEU A 12 -11.03 0.36 34.54
C LEU A 12 -10.63 1.52 33.65
N PHE A 13 -9.35 1.86 33.77
CA PHE A 13 -8.61 2.59 32.76
C PHE A 13 -8.84 1.89 31.42
N LEU A 14 -9.89 2.30 30.72
CA LEU A 14 -9.97 2.21 29.27
C LEU A 14 -8.91 3.19 28.75
N THR A 15 -7.63 2.83 28.90
CA THR A 15 -6.63 3.22 27.92
C THR A 15 -7.06 2.54 26.64
N SER A 16 -8.05 3.15 25.97
CA SER A 16 -8.28 2.93 24.56
C SER A 16 -6.94 3.24 23.92
N CYS A 17 -6.18 2.18 23.65
CA CYS A 17 -5.04 2.23 22.78
C CYS A 17 -5.63 2.76 21.48
N LYS A 18 -5.51 4.08 21.25
CA LYS A 18 -6.01 4.72 20.04
C LYS A 18 -5.20 4.10 18.91
N LYS A 19 -5.69 2.99 18.35
CA LYS A 19 -5.16 2.43 17.11
C LYS A 19 -5.17 3.59 16.13
N GLU A 20 -4.00 3.97 15.62
CA GLU A 20 -3.92 4.99 14.58
C GLU A 20 -4.88 4.60 13.45
N LYS A 21 -5.75 5.54 13.10
CA LYS A 21 -6.86 5.33 12.18
C LYS A 21 -6.29 5.02 10.79
N ALA A 22 -6.85 4.00 10.12
CA ALA A 22 -6.52 3.70 8.74
C ALA A 22 -6.85 4.89 7.83
N ILE A 23 -6.07 5.03 6.75
CA ILE A 23 -6.32 6.04 5.72
C ILE A 23 -7.54 5.62 4.90
N GLU A 24 -8.61 6.40 4.94
CA GLU A 24 -9.80 6.16 4.13
C GLU A 24 -9.55 6.69 2.71
N LEU A 25 -9.55 5.79 1.73
CA LEU A 25 -9.15 6.07 0.34
C LEU A 25 -10.32 6.36 -0.60
N GLU A 26 -11.55 6.08 -0.18
CA GLU A 26 -12.75 6.36 -0.96
C GLU A 26 -12.84 7.85 -1.33
N ASP A 27 -12.70 8.71 -0.32
CA ASP A 27 -12.74 10.17 -0.48
C ASP A 27 -11.33 10.78 -0.63
N TYR A 28 -10.38 10.01 -1.16
CA TYR A 28 -8.99 10.42 -1.22
C TYR A 28 -8.83 11.80 -1.89
N ASN A 29 -8.19 12.74 -1.21
CA ASN A 29 -7.97 14.09 -1.69
C ASN A 29 -6.51 14.27 -2.14
N PHE A 30 -6.30 14.39 -3.45
CA PHE A 30 -4.96 14.61 -4.04
C PHE A 30 -4.29 15.92 -3.63
N ASN A 31 -5.01 16.87 -3.04
CA ASN A 31 -4.44 18.12 -2.51
C ASN A 31 -3.86 17.95 -1.10
N SER A 32 -3.99 16.77 -0.50
CA SER A 32 -3.38 16.45 0.79
C SER A 32 -1.86 16.52 0.66
N LYS A 33 -1.21 17.25 1.56
CA LYS A 33 0.25 17.27 1.63
C LYS A 33 0.75 15.89 2.06
N THR A 34 1.93 15.49 1.62
CA THR A 34 2.60 14.26 2.09
C THR A 34 2.70 14.21 3.62
N SER A 35 2.84 15.38 4.27
CA SER A 35 2.82 15.55 5.73
C SER A 35 1.54 15.07 6.43
N THR A 36 0.46 14.85 5.67
CA THR A 36 -0.79 14.27 6.16
C THR A 36 -0.64 12.78 6.46
N TYR A 37 0.27 12.11 5.74
CA TYR A 37 0.52 10.67 5.85
C TYR A 37 1.80 10.40 6.65
N PHE A 38 2.86 11.17 6.40
CA PHE A 38 4.14 11.05 7.08
C PHE A 38 4.60 12.40 7.59
N SER A 39 4.71 12.55 8.91
CA SER A 39 5.12 13.81 9.53
C SER A 39 6.55 13.71 10.08
N ALA A 40 7.10 14.84 10.53
CA ALA A 40 8.46 14.87 11.07
C ALA A 40 8.64 13.94 12.30
N LYS A 41 7.58 13.68 13.08
CA LYS A 41 7.62 12.73 14.20
C LYS A 41 7.77 11.28 13.75
N ASP A 42 7.41 10.99 12.50
CA ASP A 42 7.44 9.64 11.94
C ASP A 42 8.79 9.37 11.27
N LYS A 43 9.76 10.30 11.28
CA LYS A 43 11.09 10.05 10.69
C LYS A 43 11.78 8.90 11.41
N TYR A 44 12.35 7.99 10.62
CA TYR A 44 13.14 6.88 11.13
C TYR A 44 14.38 7.42 11.84
N LYS A 45 14.71 6.85 13.00
CA LYS A 45 15.77 7.40 13.87
C LYS A 45 17.17 7.31 13.25
N THR A 46 17.39 6.32 12.40
CA THR A 46 18.72 5.95 11.90
C THR A 46 18.98 6.42 10.47
N TYR A 47 17.93 6.65 9.68
CA TYR A 47 18.06 6.94 8.24
C TYR A 47 17.15 8.11 7.86
N ASP A 48 17.74 9.14 7.24
CA ASP A 48 17.06 10.42 6.97
C ASP A 48 15.93 10.33 5.94
N ASN A 49 16.01 9.36 5.03
CA ASN A 49 15.05 9.15 3.94
C ASN A 49 14.02 8.09 4.26
N TYR A 50 13.78 7.81 5.54
CA TYR A 50 12.83 6.79 5.97
C TYR A 50 11.83 7.35 6.98
N TYR A 51 10.62 6.82 6.93
CA TYR A 51 9.60 7.01 7.95
C TYR A 51 9.27 5.67 8.62
N GLN A 52 8.87 5.71 9.89
CA GLN A 52 8.31 4.61 10.63
C GLN A 52 6.88 4.93 11.05
N ILE A 53 5.92 4.11 10.62
CA ILE A 53 4.53 4.18 11.07
C ILE A 53 4.12 2.80 11.56
N LYS A 54 3.70 2.70 12.83
CA LYS A 54 3.44 1.40 13.48
C LYS A 54 4.66 0.47 13.36
N SER A 55 4.45 -0.75 12.86
CA SER A 55 5.49 -1.73 12.54
C SER A 55 6.30 -1.39 11.29
N GLU A 56 5.82 -0.44 10.51
CA GLU A 56 6.12 -0.34 9.08
C GLU A 56 7.19 0.69 8.81
N VAL A 57 8.02 0.40 7.81
CA VAL A 57 9.10 1.28 7.38
C VAL A 57 8.86 1.69 5.95
N ILE A 58 8.84 3.00 5.71
CA ILE A 58 8.63 3.60 4.40
C ILE A 58 9.94 4.27 3.95
N GLY A 59 10.55 3.78 2.88
CA GLY A 59 11.66 4.42 2.21
C GLY A 59 11.19 5.51 1.24
N VAL A 60 11.98 6.57 1.13
CA VAL A 60 11.76 7.68 0.21
C VAL A 60 12.89 7.70 -0.81
N ASP A 61 12.53 7.68 -2.09
CA ASP A 61 13.48 7.65 -3.20
C ASP A 61 13.14 8.72 -4.24
N THR A 62 14.16 9.36 -4.80
CA THR A 62 13.96 10.35 -5.88
C THR A 62 14.28 9.67 -7.20
N ILE A 63 13.27 9.59 -8.06
CA ILE A 63 13.40 8.93 -9.37
C ILE A 63 13.72 9.98 -10.43
N SER A 64 14.69 9.67 -11.28
CA SER A 64 15.13 10.52 -12.39
C SER A 64 14.77 9.92 -13.76
N ASP A 65 14.81 10.75 -14.80
CA ASP A 65 14.49 10.37 -16.20
C ASP A 65 15.56 9.53 -16.91
N GLY A 66 16.61 9.13 -16.21
CA GLY A 66 17.66 8.23 -16.69
C GLY A 66 18.41 7.58 -15.54
N GLU A 67 19.22 6.59 -15.87
CA GLU A 67 20.20 6.01 -14.96
C GLU A 67 21.60 6.16 -15.59
N PHE A 68 22.53 6.78 -14.86
CA PHE A 68 23.99 6.77 -15.10
C PHE A 68 24.56 7.67 -16.22
N ILE A 69 23.99 8.86 -16.44
CA ILE A 69 24.46 9.84 -17.45
C ILE A 69 24.88 11.21 -16.86
N GLY A 70 24.75 11.42 -15.54
CA GLY A 70 25.26 12.62 -14.84
C GLY A 70 24.52 13.92 -15.16
N SER A 71 23.41 13.85 -15.88
CA SER A 71 22.55 14.98 -16.28
C SER A 71 21.07 14.69 -16.09
N GLU A 72 20.77 13.64 -15.31
CA GLU A 72 19.42 13.17 -15.10
C GLU A 72 18.63 14.19 -14.28
N LYS A 73 17.36 14.36 -14.66
CA LYS A 73 16.45 15.27 -13.99
C LYS A 73 15.52 14.48 -13.10
N PRO A 74 15.32 14.92 -11.84
CA PRO A 74 14.37 14.29 -10.96
C PRO A 74 12.96 14.50 -11.51
N ILE A 75 12.21 13.42 -11.67
CA ILE A 75 10.85 13.43 -12.24
C ILE A 75 9.77 13.19 -11.19
N ARG A 76 10.06 12.39 -10.15
CA ARG A 76 9.13 12.10 -9.06
C ARG A 76 9.86 11.64 -7.80
N ILE A 77 9.11 11.58 -6.71
CA ILE A 77 9.53 11.01 -5.43
C ILE A 77 8.61 9.83 -5.14
N ASP A 78 9.19 8.66 -4.94
CA ASP A 78 8.48 7.43 -4.60
C ASP A 78 8.61 7.17 -3.09
N TYR A 79 7.49 6.90 -2.44
CA TYR A 79 7.39 6.51 -1.04
C TYR A 79 6.96 5.06 -1.01
N ARG A 80 7.87 4.17 -0.64
CA ARG A 80 7.68 2.72 -0.71
C ARG A 80 7.77 2.08 0.65
N GLN A 81 6.84 1.19 0.95
CA GLN A 81 6.90 0.37 2.15
C GLN A 81 7.90 -0.76 1.97
N GLU A 82 8.93 -0.76 2.80
CA GLU A 82 10.05 -1.72 2.77
C GLU A 82 9.84 -2.84 3.81
N ILE A 83 9.08 -2.57 4.87
CA ILE A 83 8.67 -3.56 5.88
C ILE A 83 7.16 -3.47 6.05
N PHE A 84 6.48 -4.63 5.95
CA PHE A 84 5.04 -4.73 6.13
C PHE A 84 4.61 -5.89 7.03
N SER A 85 3.49 -5.70 7.73
CA SER A 85 2.76 -6.73 8.48
C SER A 85 1.45 -7.07 7.79
N ASN A 86 0.99 -8.33 7.89
CA ASN A 86 -0.37 -8.71 7.45
C ASN A 86 -1.44 -8.41 8.51
N GLU A 87 -1.05 -7.99 9.71
CA GLU A 87 -1.97 -7.70 10.82
C GLU A 87 -2.31 -6.21 10.91
N ASP A 88 -1.46 -5.36 10.37
CA ASP A 88 -1.69 -3.92 10.36
C ASP A 88 -2.72 -3.54 9.29
N VAL A 89 -3.57 -2.58 9.64
CA VAL A 89 -4.46 -1.91 8.67
C VAL A 89 -3.97 -0.48 8.52
N LEU A 90 -3.46 -0.16 7.33
CA LEU A 90 -2.90 1.15 7.00
C LEU A 90 -3.84 1.98 6.15
N ALA A 91 -4.60 1.33 5.26
CA ALA A 91 -5.57 1.99 4.42
C ALA A 91 -6.86 1.17 4.29
N ARG A 92 -7.94 1.84 3.91
CA ARG A 92 -9.25 1.27 3.65
C ARG A 92 -9.89 1.85 2.42
N PHE A 93 -10.64 1.04 1.71
CA PHE A 93 -11.52 1.51 0.63
C PHE A 93 -12.84 0.77 0.74
N ASP A 94 -13.93 1.50 1.01
CA ASP A 94 -15.29 0.93 1.10
C ASP A 94 -15.36 -0.31 2.03
N GLY A 95 -14.74 -0.19 3.21
CA GLY A 95 -14.66 -1.27 4.20
C GLY A 95 -13.66 -2.39 3.90
N PHE A 96 -12.97 -2.35 2.75
CA PHE A 96 -11.90 -3.28 2.41
C PHE A 96 -10.57 -2.82 3.03
N ASP A 97 -9.94 -3.66 3.87
CA ASP A 97 -8.69 -3.34 4.56
C ASP A 97 -7.46 -3.63 3.68
N PHE A 98 -6.48 -2.71 3.73
CA PHE A 98 -5.18 -2.83 3.10
C PHE A 98 -4.08 -2.65 4.16
N ASN A 99 -3.05 -3.49 4.07
CA ASN A 99 -2.00 -3.62 5.06
C ASN A 99 -0.65 -3.05 4.64
N ALA A 100 -0.51 -2.63 3.38
CA ALA A 100 0.63 -1.81 2.95
C ALA A 100 0.15 -0.57 2.17
N ILE A 101 0.94 0.50 2.22
CA ILE A 101 0.73 1.72 1.43
C ILE A 101 2.00 2.15 0.74
N ASN A 102 1.85 2.63 -0.49
CA ASN A 102 2.93 3.25 -1.27
C ASN A 102 2.35 4.46 -2.00
N PHE A 103 3.14 5.45 -2.35
CA PHE A 103 2.67 6.52 -3.22
C PHE A 103 3.80 7.21 -3.96
N ALA A 104 3.44 7.96 -5.01
CA ALA A 104 4.39 8.78 -5.73
C ALA A 104 3.89 10.22 -5.83
N THR A 105 4.84 11.16 -5.75
CA THR A 105 4.58 12.59 -5.90
C THR A 105 5.48 13.20 -6.96
N THR A 106 5.06 14.32 -7.52
CA THR A 106 5.97 15.21 -8.24
C THR A 106 7.08 15.74 -7.30
N ILE A 107 8.12 16.35 -7.86
CA ILE A 107 9.22 16.96 -7.07
C ILE A 107 8.72 18.08 -6.16
N ASP A 108 7.66 18.80 -6.55
CA ASP A 108 7.00 19.82 -5.73
C ASP A 108 5.97 19.23 -4.73
N GLY A 109 5.91 17.91 -4.60
CA GLY A 109 5.13 17.21 -3.58
C GLY A 109 3.64 17.05 -3.90
N ARG A 110 3.21 17.24 -5.16
CA ARG A 110 1.84 16.96 -5.58
C ARG A 110 1.66 15.47 -5.79
N MET A 111 0.58 14.93 -5.22
CA MET A 111 0.28 13.51 -5.31
C MET A 111 -0.05 13.07 -6.74
N MET A 112 0.68 12.05 -7.22
CA MET A 112 0.46 11.45 -8.54
C MET A 112 -0.40 10.19 -8.45
N VAL A 113 -0.03 9.29 -7.53
CA VAL A 113 -0.73 8.02 -7.31
C VAL A 113 -0.60 7.60 -5.86
N PHE A 114 -1.68 7.08 -5.30
CA PHE A 114 -1.67 6.34 -4.05
C PHE A 114 -1.89 4.86 -4.35
N ASN A 115 -1.12 4.00 -3.71
CA ASN A 115 -1.22 2.56 -3.80
C ASN A 115 -1.48 1.96 -2.42
N ALA A 116 -2.44 1.04 -2.35
CA ALA A 116 -2.72 0.25 -1.17
C ALA A 116 -2.67 -1.23 -1.52
N VAL A 117 -2.10 -2.04 -0.64
CA VAL A 117 -1.82 -3.45 -0.90
C VAL A 117 -2.51 -4.32 0.12
N ALA A 118 -3.19 -5.36 -0.37
CA ALA A 118 -3.64 -6.49 0.42
C ALA A 118 -2.63 -7.61 0.20
N GLY A 119 -1.76 -7.82 1.18
CA GLY A 119 -0.66 -8.79 1.16
C GLY A 119 -1.15 -10.25 1.15
N LYS A 120 -2.40 -10.49 1.52
CA LYS A 120 -3.05 -11.79 1.38
C LYS A 120 -4.54 -11.63 1.20
N ILE A 121 -5.09 -12.18 0.13
CA ILE A 121 -6.52 -12.09 -0.19
C ILE A 121 -7.05 -13.40 -0.79
N SER A 122 -8.34 -13.68 -0.62
CA SER A 122 -9.01 -14.76 -1.35
C SER A 122 -9.57 -14.30 -2.70
N LEU A 123 -9.87 -15.27 -3.58
CA LEU A 123 -10.58 -14.99 -4.82
C LEU A 123 -12.00 -14.45 -4.57
N GLU A 124 -12.65 -14.91 -3.49
CA GLU A 124 -13.98 -14.45 -3.12
C GLU A 124 -13.97 -12.98 -2.70
N ASP A 125 -13.00 -12.58 -1.86
CA ASP A 125 -12.84 -11.18 -1.43
C ASP A 125 -12.55 -10.27 -2.63
N THR A 126 -11.70 -10.72 -3.56
CA THR A 126 -11.47 -10.04 -4.84
C THR A 126 -12.77 -9.83 -5.62
N LYS A 127 -13.60 -10.87 -5.76
CA LYS A 127 -14.87 -10.78 -6.52
C LYS A 127 -15.85 -9.83 -5.84
N LYS A 128 -15.95 -9.90 -4.51
CA LYS A 128 -16.80 -9.00 -3.71
C LYS A 128 -16.36 -7.55 -3.87
N PHE A 129 -15.06 -7.28 -3.74
CA PHE A 129 -14.52 -5.93 -3.86
C PHE A 129 -14.71 -5.33 -5.26
N VAL A 130 -14.45 -6.12 -6.31
CA VAL A 130 -14.73 -5.69 -7.69
C VAL A 130 -16.22 -5.43 -7.91
N ALA A 131 -17.11 -6.27 -7.35
CA ALA A 131 -18.55 -6.06 -7.47
C ALA A 131 -19.02 -4.75 -6.81
N VAL A 132 -18.49 -4.44 -5.63
CA VAL A 132 -18.74 -3.17 -4.92
C VAL A 132 -18.31 -1.97 -5.77
N LEU A 133 -17.08 -2.00 -6.32
CA LEU A 133 -16.58 -0.94 -7.19
C LEU A 133 -17.38 -0.83 -8.50
N ASP A 134 -17.76 -1.95 -9.09
CA ASP A 134 -18.58 -2.00 -10.31
C ASP A 134 -19.99 -1.41 -10.08
N GLU A 135 -20.60 -1.68 -8.93
CA GLU A 135 -21.89 -1.12 -8.54
C GLU A 135 -21.80 0.41 -8.38
N LYS A 136 -20.70 0.87 -7.78
CA LYS A 136 -20.49 2.28 -7.43
C LYS A 136 -20.04 3.15 -8.60
N TYR A 137 -19.15 2.66 -9.44
CA TYR A 137 -18.49 3.43 -10.49
C TYR A 137 -18.79 2.92 -11.91
N GLY A 138 -19.68 1.94 -12.04
CA GLY A 138 -19.96 1.26 -13.30
C GLY A 138 -18.95 0.15 -13.60
N LYS A 139 -19.24 -0.63 -14.65
CA LYS A 139 -18.45 -1.82 -15.00
C LYS A 139 -16.99 -1.46 -15.28
N SER A 140 -16.08 -2.14 -14.58
CA SER A 140 -14.64 -2.06 -14.84
C SER A 140 -14.29 -2.49 -16.27
N LYS A 141 -13.30 -1.82 -16.85
CA LYS A 141 -12.55 -2.35 -17.99
C LYS A 141 -11.53 -3.36 -17.48
N VAL A 142 -11.62 -4.60 -17.96
CA VAL A 142 -10.70 -5.67 -17.58
C VAL A 142 -9.62 -5.85 -18.64
N SER A 143 -8.36 -5.89 -18.21
CA SER A 143 -7.21 -6.25 -19.04
C SER A 143 -6.34 -7.30 -18.33
N THR A 144 -5.36 -7.84 -19.06
CA THR A 144 -4.37 -8.79 -18.53
C THR A 144 -2.99 -8.29 -18.90
N GLU A 145 -2.11 -8.16 -17.91
CA GLU A 145 -0.67 -7.95 -18.12
C GLU A 145 0.02 -9.31 -18.11
N THR A 146 1.06 -9.48 -18.92
CA THR A 146 1.76 -10.76 -19.10
C THR A 146 3.27 -10.67 -18.90
N PHE A 147 3.85 -9.46 -18.75
CA PHE A 147 5.30 -9.25 -18.76
C PHE A 147 6.04 -9.90 -17.58
N ILE A 148 5.51 -9.80 -16.36
CA ILE A 148 6.12 -10.44 -15.17
C ILE A 148 5.51 -11.81 -14.95
N MET A 149 4.19 -11.84 -14.77
CA MET A 149 3.33 -13.01 -14.75
C MET A 149 1.94 -12.58 -15.21
N PRO A 150 1.10 -13.47 -15.78
CA PRO A 150 -0.27 -13.13 -16.11
C PRO A 150 -1.07 -12.67 -14.88
N TYR A 151 -1.57 -11.44 -14.88
CA TYR A 151 -2.48 -10.96 -13.84
C TYR A 151 -3.59 -10.07 -14.39
N LYS A 152 -4.73 -10.07 -13.70
CA LYS A 152 -5.91 -9.28 -14.08
C LYS A 152 -5.81 -7.88 -13.53
N ILE A 153 -6.22 -6.91 -14.35
CA ILE A 153 -6.32 -5.50 -14.00
C ILE A 153 -7.76 -5.07 -14.24
N TYR A 154 -8.42 -4.59 -13.19
CA TYR A 154 -9.73 -3.95 -13.27
C TYR A 154 -9.51 -2.45 -13.23
N THR A 155 -10.04 -1.71 -14.20
CA THR A 155 -9.86 -0.25 -14.32
C THR A 155 -11.20 0.46 -14.34
N TRP A 156 -11.36 1.46 -13.47
CA TRP A 156 -12.49 2.40 -13.47
C TRP A 156 -11.96 3.81 -13.77
N HIS A 157 -12.56 4.46 -14.77
CA HIS A 157 -12.26 5.85 -15.10
C HIS A 157 -13.32 6.76 -14.48
N LEU A 158 -12.89 7.60 -13.55
CA LEU A 158 -13.73 8.60 -12.91
C LEU A 158 -13.32 9.99 -13.43
N LYS A 159 -14.13 11.00 -13.12
CA LYS A 159 -13.93 12.38 -13.63
C LYS A 159 -12.57 12.96 -13.23
N ASP A 160 -12.12 12.73 -12.00
CA ASP A 160 -10.91 13.31 -11.43
C ASP A 160 -9.75 12.30 -11.29
N ARG A 161 -10.04 11.00 -11.35
CA ARG A 161 -9.08 9.93 -11.07
C ARG A 161 -9.30 8.67 -11.90
N ILE A 162 -8.29 7.83 -11.93
CA ILE A 162 -8.37 6.44 -12.39
C ILE A 162 -8.18 5.55 -11.18
N ILE A 163 -9.08 4.57 -11.01
CA ILE A 163 -8.90 3.49 -10.03
C ILE A 163 -8.45 2.25 -10.80
N LYS A 164 -7.34 1.65 -10.38
CA LYS A 164 -6.90 0.34 -10.88
C LYS A 164 -6.83 -0.64 -9.73
N TYR A 165 -7.29 -1.85 -9.95
CA TYR A 165 -7.18 -2.96 -9.00
C TYR A 165 -6.52 -4.15 -9.70
N CYS A 166 -5.30 -4.48 -9.29
CA CYS A 166 -4.51 -5.57 -9.86
C CYS A 166 -4.51 -6.74 -8.90
N VAL A 167 -4.72 -7.96 -9.40
CA VAL A 167 -4.74 -9.19 -8.58
C VAL A 167 -3.70 -10.16 -9.10
N VAL A 168 -2.64 -10.36 -8.32
CA VAL A 168 -1.45 -11.11 -8.70
C VAL A 168 -1.34 -12.36 -7.83
N THR A 169 -0.98 -13.48 -8.43
CA THR A 169 -0.60 -14.68 -7.67
C THR A 169 0.81 -14.48 -7.12
N ALA A 170 0.93 -14.40 -5.81
CA ALA A 170 2.22 -14.42 -5.12
C ALA A 170 2.64 -15.88 -4.92
N ASP A 171 3.63 -16.30 -5.70
CA ASP A 171 4.36 -17.53 -5.46
C ASP A 171 5.68 -17.17 -4.75
N GLU A 172 5.75 -17.40 -3.45
CA GLU A 172 6.93 -17.07 -2.65
C GLU A 172 8.14 -17.98 -2.94
N ASN A 173 8.00 -18.97 -3.81
CA ASN A 173 9.12 -19.79 -4.29
C ASN A 173 10.08 -19.03 -5.24
N ASN A 174 9.65 -17.86 -5.76
CA ASN A 174 10.46 -16.98 -6.60
C ASN A 174 11.09 -15.80 -5.84
N ALA A 175 10.92 -15.70 -4.51
CA ALA A 175 11.75 -14.82 -3.71
C ALA A 175 13.20 -15.31 -3.85
N LEU A 176 14.07 -14.46 -4.39
CA LEU A 176 15.50 -14.72 -4.62
C LEU A 176 16.04 -15.74 -3.62
N LYS A 177 16.36 -16.94 -4.10
CA LYS A 177 17.28 -17.84 -3.41
C LYS A 177 18.60 -17.09 -3.31
N ILE A 178 18.76 -16.31 -2.24
CA ILE A 178 20.07 -15.84 -1.82
C ILE A 178 20.75 -17.12 -1.32
N GLU A 179 21.38 -17.82 -2.24
CA GLU A 179 22.42 -18.77 -1.87
C GLU A 179 23.53 -17.95 -1.19
N ASP A 180 23.93 -18.48 -0.05
CA ASP A 180 25.07 -18.14 0.78
C ASP A 180 24.94 -17.11 1.92
N GLN A 181 24.92 -17.73 3.12
CA GLN A 181 25.45 -17.30 4.40
C GLN A 181 24.57 -16.46 5.33
N ALA A 182 23.69 -17.16 6.05
CA ALA A 182 23.73 -17.12 7.52
C ALA A 182 22.94 -18.31 8.10
N ASP A 183 23.65 -19.15 8.86
CA ASP A 183 23.12 -20.15 9.79
C ASP A 183 22.07 -19.56 10.75
N LYS A 184 20.80 -19.42 10.35
CA LYS A 184 19.63 -19.42 11.23
C LYS A 184 18.43 -19.94 10.45
N GLY A 185 17.92 -21.10 10.85
CA GLY A 185 16.84 -21.82 10.18
C GLY A 185 15.62 -20.94 9.88
N PHE A 186 15.49 -20.54 8.62
CA PHE A 186 14.23 -20.15 8.02
C PHE A 186 13.70 -21.35 7.24
N ASN A 187 12.71 -22.04 7.80
CA ASN A 187 11.98 -23.10 7.08
C ASN A 187 11.15 -22.44 5.97
N ILE A 188 11.66 -22.47 4.74
CA ILE A 188 10.99 -21.94 3.53
C ILE A 188 10.01 -22.99 2.94
N GLU A 189 10.02 -24.24 3.41
CA GLU A 189 9.46 -25.39 2.69
C GLU A 189 7.92 -25.54 2.59
N ASN A 190 7.08 -24.59 3.00
CA ASN A 190 5.61 -24.83 3.00
C ASN A 190 4.70 -23.63 2.67
N ARG A 191 5.21 -22.59 1.99
CA ARG A 191 4.37 -21.42 1.69
C ARG A 191 3.53 -21.66 0.44
N LYS A 192 2.24 -21.92 0.64
CA LYS A 192 1.27 -22.10 -0.45
C LYS A 192 1.10 -20.79 -1.24
N PRO A 193 0.92 -20.86 -2.57
CA PRO A 193 0.56 -19.69 -3.36
C PRO A 193 -0.65 -18.98 -2.76
N HIS A 194 -0.58 -17.65 -2.68
CA HIS A 194 -1.69 -16.81 -2.24
C HIS A 194 -1.89 -15.66 -3.23
N LEU A 195 -3.07 -15.03 -3.21
CA LEU A 195 -3.28 -13.82 -4.00
C LEU A 195 -2.82 -12.61 -3.21
N ARG A 196 -2.21 -11.67 -3.93
CA ARG A 196 -1.99 -10.29 -3.50
C ARG A 196 -2.83 -9.38 -4.37
N ALA A 197 -3.30 -8.28 -3.78
CA ALA A 197 -4.01 -7.28 -4.54
C ALA A 197 -3.44 -5.89 -4.33
N PHE A 198 -3.47 -5.09 -5.39
CA PHE A 198 -2.91 -3.75 -5.45
C PHE A 198 -4.01 -2.80 -5.94
N LEU A 199 -4.46 -1.92 -5.06
CA LEU A 199 -5.36 -0.82 -5.41
C LEU A 199 -4.51 0.41 -5.73
N TYR A 200 -4.78 1.07 -6.85
CA TYR A 200 -4.16 2.33 -7.23
C TYR A 200 -5.24 3.39 -7.42
N ILE A 201 -5.00 4.56 -6.86
CA ILE A 201 -5.81 5.76 -7.05
C ILE A 201 -4.91 6.80 -7.69
N ILE A 202 -5.12 7.01 -8.99
CA ILE A 202 -4.22 7.78 -9.87
C ILE A 202 -4.91 9.07 -10.24
N LYS A 203 -4.24 10.20 -10.08
CA LYS A 203 -4.79 11.49 -10.53
C LYS A 203 -4.76 11.54 -12.04
N ASN A 204 -5.87 11.91 -12.68
CA ASN A 204 -5.98 11.90 -14.15
C ASN A 204 -4.84 12.67 -14.84
N GLU A 205 -4.41 13.80 -14.28
CA GLU A 205 -3.35 14.64 -14.85
C GLU A 205 -1.97 13.96 -14.95
N TYR A 206 -1.73 12.89 -14.17
CA TYR A 206 -0.46 12.16 -14.15
C TYR A 206 -0.57 10.74 -14.71
N ALA A 207 -1.71 10.35 -15.30
CA ALA A 207 -1.94 8.99 -15.76
C ALA A 207 -0.81 8.46 -16.66
N ASP A 208 -0.36 9.24 -17.64
CA ASP A 208 0.70 8.86 -18.59
C ASP A 208 2.10 8.78 -17.96
N GLN A 209 2.29 9.41 -16.80
CA GLN A 209 3.54 9.39 -16.03
C GLN A 209 3.56 8.25 -14.99
N VAL A 210 2.41 7.65 -14.72
CA VAL A 210 2.23 6.60 -13.71
C VAL A 210 2.03 5.24 -14.37
N ILE A 211 1.02 5.12 -15.21
CA ILE A 211 0.57 3.84 -15.77
C ILE A 211 1.64 3.29 -16.71
N GLY A 212 2.21 2.13 -16.38
CA GLY A 212 3.26 1.47 -17.14
C GLY A 212 4.66 2.09 -16.98
N LYS A 213 4.81 3.18 -16.21
CA LYS A 213 6.07 3.93 -16.03
C LYS A 213 6.72 3.75 -14.65
N MET A 214 6.00 3.12 -13.73
CA MET A 214 6.55 2.72 -12.44
C MET A 214 7.39 1.44 -12.60
N SER A 215 8.60 1.44 -12.03
CA SER A 215 9.61 0.40 -12.27
C SER A 215 10.04 -0.34 -11.00
N SER A 216 9.48 -0.02 -9.83
CA SER A 216 9.99 -0.52 -8.56
C SER A 216 8.89 -0.84 -7.55
N GLY A 217 9.18 -1.82 -6.68
CA GLY A 217 8.33 -2.25 -5.57
C GLY A 217 6.91 -2.62 -6.01
N ASP A 218 5.94 -2.34 -5.15
CA ASP A 218 4.52 -2.57 -5.43
C ASP A 218 3.98 -1.61 -6.51
N LEU A 219 4.63 -0.48 -6.78
CA LEU A 219 4.20 0.46 -7.84
C LEU A 219 4.39 -0.14 -9.25
N LEU A 220 5.28 -1.13 -9.41
CA LEU A 220 5.56 -1.81 -10.68
C LEU A 220 4.33 -2.47 -11.32
N TYR A 221 3.35 -2.90 -10.52
CA TYR A 221 2.12 -3.56 -11.00
C TYR A 221 1.05 -2.59 -11.52
N CYS A 222 1.32 -1.28 -11.50
CA CYS A 222 0.45 -0.28 -12.10
C CYS A 222 0.63 -0.22 -13.64
N LYS A 223 -0.02 -1.14 -14.36
CA LYS A 223 0.00 -1.24 -15.83
C LYS A 223 -1.32 -0.78 -16.47
#